data_AF-A0AA39T5V0-F1
#
_entry.id   AF-A0AA39T5V0-F1
#
_cell.length_a   1.000
_cell.length_b   1.000
_cell.length_c   1.000
_cell.angle_alpha   90.00
_cell.angle_beta   90.00
_cell.angle_gamma   90.00
#
_symmetry.space_group_name_H-M   'P 1'
#
loop_
_entity.id
_entity.type
_entity.pdbx_description
1 polymer ?
#
loop_
_entity_poly.entity_id
_entity_poly.type
_entity_poly.pdbx_seq_one_letter_code
_entity_poly.pdbx_strand_id
1 'polypeptide(L)'
;MFGCECFYWNRLTGFDEFNSPEPELFSLPSPLPQWPQGKGFATGKINLGELEVTKITKFESIWSCTVLHGKGKAESKGVTFYKPVEIPDGFHCLGHYCQPNDHPLRGYVLVARMLLRNQKMVISIIHHLTFQL
;
A
#
# COMPACT_ATOMS: atom_id res chain seq x y z
N MET A 1 -4.27 9.86 -25.18
CA MET A 1 -3.74 8.83 -26.10
C MET A 1 -2.26 8.67 -25.81
N PHE A 2 -1.89 7.61 -25.10
CA PHE A 2 -0.61 6.88 -25.14
C PHE A 2 -0.84 5.70 -24.20
N GLY A 3 -1.57 4.71 -24.71
CA GLY A 3 -1.66 3.41 -24.06
C GLY A 3 -0.28 2.79 -24.19
N CYS A 4 0.48 2.77 -23.10
CA CYS A 4 1.70 1.97 -23.05
C CYS A 4 1.29 0.52 -23.28
N GLU A 5 1.68 -0.01 -24.43
CA GLU A 5 1.75 -1.43 -24.67
C GLU A 5 2.59 -2.03 -23.53
N CYS A 6 1.90 -2.88 -22.78
CA CYS A 6 2.37 -3.84 -21.80
C CYS A 6 3.88 -3.91 -21.58
N PHE A 7 4.29 -3.93 -20.30
CA PHE A 7 5.50 -4.63 -19.90
C PHE A 7 5.43 -6.07 -20.41
N TYR A 8 5.93 -6.26 -21.64
CA TYR A 8 6.42 -7.53 -22.11
C TYR A 8 7.62 -7.79 -21.21
N TRP A 9 7.39 -8.40 -20.06
CA TRP A 9 8.39 -9.37 -19.60
C TRP A 9 8.56 -10.25 -20.82
N ASN A 10 9.69 -10.10 -21.53
CA ASN A 10 10.06 -11.07 -22.51
C ASN A 10 9.90 -12.41 -21.79
N ARG A 11 8.85 -13.17 -22.14
CA ARG A 11 8.95 -14.62 -22.10
C ARG A 11 10.06 -14.90 -23.10
N LEU A 12 11.30 -14.80 -22.63
CA LEU A 12 12.44 -15.40 -23.26
C LEU A 12 12.07 -16.88 -23.33
N THR A 13 11.56 -17.31 -24.47
CA THR A 13 11.28 -18.70 -24.80
C THR A 13 12.61 -19.45 -25.03
N GLY A 14 13.57 -19.24 -24.13
CA GLY A 14 14.97 -19.63 -24.31
C GLY A 14 15.83 -19.44 -23.05
N PHE A 15 15.27 -19.64 -21.86
CA PHE A 15 16.05 -19.91 -20.65
C PHE A 15 15.33 -21.02 -19.89
N ASP A 16 15.70 -22.26 -20.20
CA ASP A 16 15.69 -23.31 -19.19
C ASP A 16 16.53 -22.80 -17.98
N GLU A 17 16.06 -23.12 -16.78
CA GLU A 17 16.76 -22.92 -15.50
C GLU A 17 16.90 -21.47 -14.99
N PHE A 18 15.77 -20.87 -14.60
CA PHE A 18 15.75 -20.19 -13.29
C PHE A 18 14.57 -20.73 -12.51
N ASN A 19 14.73 -21.96 -12.00
CA ASN A 19 13.92 -22.50 -10.90
C ASN A 19 14.24 -21.68 -9.64
N SER A 20 13.88 -20.39 -9.62
CA SER A 20 13.74 -19.70 -8.35
C SER A 20 12.50 -20.29 -7.71
N PRO A 21 12.59 -20.92 -6.52
CA PRO A 21 11.39 -21.28 -5.79
C PRO A 21 10.53 -20.02 -5.64
N GLU A 22 9.23 -20.18 -5.88
CA GLU A 22 8.26 -19.13 -5.57
C GLU A 22 8.50 -18.70 -4.10
N PRO A 23 8.63 -17.39 -3.81
CA PRO A 23 8.93 -16.95 -2.45
C PRO A 23 7.84 -17.49 -1.52
N GLU A 24 8.27 -18.08 -0.41
CA GLU A 24 7.32 -18.57 0.58
C GLU A 24 6.42 -17.43 1.04
N LEU A 25 5.12 -17.71 1.14
CA LEU A 25 4.17 -16.75 1.66
C LEU A 25 4.56 -16.39 3.10
N PHE A 26 4.66 -15.09 3.36
CA PHE A 26 4.96 -14.60 4.70
C PHE A 26 3.97 -15.18 5.70
N SER A 27 4.50 -15.88 6.69
CA SER A 27 3.76 -16.39 7.83
C SER A 27 4.26 -15.70 9.09
N LEU A 28 3.33 -15.29 9.96
CA LEU A 28 3.71 -14.70 11.23
C LEU A 28 4.45 -15.73 12.08
N PRO A 29 5.49 -15.34 12.83
CA PRO A 29 6.25 -16.26 13.70
C PRO A 29 5.40 -16.80 14.87
N SER A 30 4.25 -16.18 15.14
CA SER A 30 3.28 -16.60 16.14
C SER A 30 1.85 -16.23 15.72
N PRO A 31 0.81 -16.90 16.25
CA PRO A 31 -0.56 -16.47 16.07
C PRO A 31 -0.76 -15.02 16.54
N LEU A 32 -1.69 -14.30 15.91
CA LEU A 32 -2.08 -12.97 16.36
C LEU A 32 -2.66 -13.06 17.80
N PRO A 33 -2.30 -12.14 18.70
CA PRO A 33 -2.91 -12.08 20.02
C PRO A 33 -4.42 -11.79 19.91
N GLN A 34 -5.19 -12.16 20.93
CA GLN A 34 -6.60 -11.73 21.02
C GLN A 34 -6.64 -10.22 21.24
N TRP A 35 -7.04 -9.49 20.20
CA TRP A 35 -7.31 -8.07 20.29
C TRP A 35 -8.65 -7.83 21.01
N PRO A 36 -8.75 -6.84 21.90
CA PRO A 36 -10.04 -6.46 22.47
C PRO A 36 -10.98 -6.00 21.34
N GLN A 37 -12.29 -6.24 21.52
CA GLN A 37 -13.29 -5.83 20.55
C GLN A 37 -13.24 -4.29 20.39
N GLY A 38 -12.81 -3.84 19.21
CA GLY A 38 -12.68 -2.42 18.91
C GLY A 38 -14.03 -1.75 18.67
N LYS A 39 -14.10 -0.43 18.89
CA LYS A 39 -15.24 0.42 18.50
C LYS A 39 -15.06 1.05 17.10
N GLY A 40 -14.25 0.43 16.24
CA GLY A 40 -13.78 0.99 14.97
C GLY A 40 -12.57 1.94 15.12
N PHE A 41 -12.15 2.59 14.02
CA PHE A 41 -11.05 3.57 14.00
C PHE A 41 -11.50 4.94 14.55
N ALA A 42 -11.93 4.98 15.81
CA ALA A 42 -12.33 6.18 16.57
C ALA A 42 -13.09 7.24 15.73
N THR A 43 -12.92 8.53 16.04
CA THR A 43 -13.44 9.67 15.27
C THR A 43 -12.59 9.99 14.03
N GLY A 44 -11.82 9.02 13.52
CA GLY A 44 -10.87 9.21 12.41
C GLY A 44 -9.44 9.57 12.84
N LYS A 45 -9.19 9.78 14.14
CA LYS A 45 -7.89 10.07 14.74
C LYS A 45 -7.69 9.21 15.99
N ILE A 46 -6.52 8.59 16.13
CA ILE A 46 -6.15 7.79 17.32
C ILE A 46 -4.78 8.25 17.81
N ASN A 47 -4.65 8.40 19.13
CA ASN A 47 -3.37 8.64 19.78
C ASN A 47 -2.84 7.32 20.34
N LEU A 48 -1.70 6.86 19.80
CA LEU A 48 -0.97 5.66 20.22
C LEU A 48 0.20 6.03 21.14
N GLY A 49 -0.04 6.94 22.09
CA GLY A 49 0.96 7.48 23.02
C GLY A 49 1.67 8.72 22.46
N GLU A 50 2.79 8.52 21.79
CA GLU A 50 3.59 9.59 21.18
C GLU A 50 3.28 9.79 19.69
N LEU A 51 2.50 8.88 19.12
CA LEU A 51 2.15 8.85 17.71
C LEU A 51 0.67 9.12 17.53
N GLU A 52 0.35 10.17 16.79
CA GLU A 52 -1.01 10.45 16.38
C GLU A 52 -1.24 9.96 14.97
N VAL A 53 -2.25 9.13 14.77
CA VAL A 53 -2.59 8.51 13.49
C VAL A 53 -3.94 9.02 13.03
N THR A 54 -4.07 9.37 11.75
CA THR A 54 -5.34 9.74 11.13
C THR A 54 -5.57 8.95 9.84
N LYS A 55 -6.84 8.69 9.52
CA LYS A 55 -7.22 8.02 8.27
C LYS A 55 -7.33 9.03 7.13
N ILE A 56 -6.85 8.66 5.95
CA ILE A 56 -7.02 9.41 4.70
C ILE A 56 -7.80 8.54 3.71
N THR A 57 -8.88 9.11 3.18
CA THR A 57 -9.77 8.46 2.20
C THR A 57 -9.70 9.12 0.82
N LYS A 58 -8.88 10.15 0.67
CA LYS A 58 -8.66 10.86 -0.59
C LYS A 58 -7.37 10.39 -1.23
N PHE A 59 -7.45 10.07 -2.51
CA PHE A 59 -6.38 9.39 -3.23
C PHE A 59 -6.19 9.96 -4.63
N GLU A 60 -4.96 9.87 -5.13
CA GLU A 60 -4.66 10.05 -6.54
C GLU A 60 -3.99 8.77 -7.08
N SER A 61 -4.35 8.37 -8.31
CA SER A 61 -3.69 7.24 -8.97
C SER A 61 -2.27 7.62 -9.36
N ILE A 62 -1.31 6.77 -9.03
CA ILE A 62 0.09 6.96 -9.39
C ILE A 62 0.54 6.00 -10.49
N TRP A 63 -0.06 4.82 -10.55
CA TRP A 63 0.28 3.80 -11.53
C TRP A 63 -0.85 2.78 -11.66
N SER A 64 -1.02 2.21 -12.86
CA SER A 64 -1.99 1.16 -13.12
C SER A 64 -1.45 0.11 -14.08
N CYS A 65 -1.66 -1.15 -13.77
CA CYS A 65 -1.52 -2.27 -14.70
C CYS A 65 -2.90 -2.68 -15.20
N THR A 66 -3.11 -2.71 -16.51
CA THR A 66 -4.34 -3.24 -17.11
C THR A 66 -4.00 -4.45 -17.94
N VAL A 67 -4.56 -5.62 -17.60
CA VAL A 67 -4.39 -6.82 -18.42
C VAL A 67 -5.46 -6.84 -19.51
N LEU A 68 -5.08 -6.49 -20.73
CA LEU A 68 -5.93 -6.65 -21.91
C LEU A 68 -5.89 -8.11 -22.37
N HIS A 69 -6.85 -8.93 -21.95
CA HIS A 69 -7.05 -10.24 -22.58
C HIS A 69 -7.74 -10.03 -23.94
N GLY A 70 -7.24 -10.73 -24.97
CA GLY A 70 -7.68 -10.57 -26.36
C GLY A 70 -9.17 -10.78 -26.59
N LYS A 71 -9.70 -10.03 -27.57
CA LYS A 71 -11.04 -10.11 -28.22
C LYS A 71 -12.13 -10.83 -27.42
N GLY A 72 -12.56 -10.21 -26.34
CA GLY A 72 -13.77 -10.56 -25.60
C GLY A 72 -13.88 -9.64 -24.41
N LYS A 73 -15.07 -9.05 -24.20
CA LYS A 73 -15.38 -7.99 -23.23
C LYS A 73 -14.62 -8.19 -21.90
N ALA A 74 -13.44 -7.59 -21.81
CA ALA A 74 -12.54 -7.77 -20.69
C ALA A 74 -13.02 -6.85 -19.58
N GLU A 75 -13.65 -7.41 -18.57
CA GLU A 75 -13.72 -6.74 -17.27
C GLU A 75 -12.28 -6.41 -16.86
N SER A 76 -12.03 -5.19 -16.39
CA SER A 76 -10.69 -4.67 -16.14
C SER A 76 -9.99 -5.46 -15.04
N LYS A 77 -9.36 -6.58 -15.40
CA LYS A 77 -8.47 -7.40 -14.57
C LYS A 77 -7.13 -6.71 -14.37
N GLY A 78 -7.18 -5.48 -13.90
CA GLY A 78 -6.03 -4.65 -13.61
C GLY A 78 -5.88 -4.37 -12.13
N VAL A 79 -4.74 -3.80 -11.75
CA VAL A 79 -4.50 -3.28 -10.41
C VAL A 79 -4.06 -1.83 -10.55
N THR A 80 -4.60 -0.95 -9.71
CA THR A 80 -4.18 0.44 -9.64
C THR A 80 -3.61 0.73 -8.26
N PHE A 81 -2.52 1.49 -8.26
CA PHE A 81 -1.83 2.00 -7.09
C PHE A 81 -2.16 3.48 -6.92
N TYR A 82 -2.32 3.87 -5.66
CA TYR A 82 -2.80 5.17 -5.27
C TYR A 82 -1.93 5.73 -4.14
N LYS A 83 -1.59 7.03 -4.23
CA LYS A 83 -1.01 7.76 -3.09
C LYS A 83 -2.09 8.58 -2.39
N PRO A 84 -2.02 8.71 -1.05
CA PRO A 84 -2.90 9.63 -0.34
C PRO A 84 -2.64 11.07 -0.75
N VAL A 85 -3.71 11.85 -0.84
CA VAL A 85 -3.66 13.30 -1.04
C VAL A 85 -4.32 14.02 0.13
N GLU A 86 -4.08 15.34 0.21
CA GLU A 86 -4.59 16.18 1.30
C GLU A 86 -4.16 15.67 2.70
N ILE A 87 -2.91 15.22 2.80
CA ILE A 87 -2.32 14.86 4.09
C ILE A 87 -2.22 16.13 4.94
N PRO A 88 -2.78 16.16 6.17
CA PRO A 88 -2.70 17.34 7.02
C PRO A 88 -1.27 17.68 7.44
N ASP A 89 -1.02 18.96 7.69
CA ASP A 89 0.32 19.43 8.06
C ASP A 89 0.90 18.69 9.27
N GLY A 90 2.17 18.32 9.12
CA GLY A 90 2.93 17.56 10.11
C GLY A 90 2.64 16.05 10.13
N PHE A 91 1.69 15.55 9.35
CA PHE A 91 1.50 14.10 9.16
C PHE A 91 2.36 13.57 8.01
N HIS A 92 2.81 12.32 8.17
CA HIS A 92 3.62 11.58 7.22
C HIS A 92 2.86 10.34 6.73
N CYS A 93 2.98 10.06 5.44
CA CYS A 93 2.38 8.89 4.81
C CYS A 93 3.05 7.59 5.31
N LEU A 94 2.28 6.60 5.74
CA LEU A 94 2.80 5.28 6.15
C LEU A 94 2.77 4.25 5.03
N GLY A 95 2.10 4.53 3.91
CA GLY A 95 1.97 3.58 2.82
C GLY A 95 1.02 4.02 1.72
N HIS A 96 1.10 3.32 0.60
CA HIS A 96 0.25 3.51 -0.57
C HIS A 96 -0.87 2.47 -0.58
N TYR A 97 -1.97 2.78 -1.27
CA TYR A 97 -3.08 1.85 -1.43
C TYR A 97 -3.01 1.20 -2.80
N CYS A 98 -3.27 -0.10 -2.88
CA CYS A 98 -3.50 -0.77 -4.15
C CYS A 98 -4.84 -1.52 -4.10
N GLN A 99 -5.55 -1.52 -5.23
CA GLN A 99 -6.72 -2.36 -5.38
C GLN A 99 -6.85 -2.88 -6.80
N PRO A 100 -7.48 -4.06 -6.96
CA PRO A 100 -8.05 -4.50 -8.22
C PRO A 100 -9.03 -3.48 -8.81
N ASN A 101 -9.06 -3.39 -10.14
CA ASN A 101 -9.90 -2.44 -10.89
C ASN A 101 -11.31 -2.96 -11.18
N ASP A 102 -11.63 -4.17 -10.75
CA ASP A 102 -12.94 -4.82 -10.89
C ASP A 102 -13.95 -4.32 -9.83
N HIS A 103 -13.52 -3.47 -8.89
CA HIS A 103 -14.38 -2.89 -7.86
C HIS A 103 -14.22 -1.36 -7.77
N PRO A 104 -15.27 -0.62 -7.33
CA PRO A 104 -15.15 0.80 -7.00
C PRO A 104 -14.06 1.05 -5.95
N LEU A 105 -13.42 2.22 -6.04
CA LEU A 105 -12.39 2.63 -5.08
C LEU A 105 -12.93 2.63 -3.66
N ARG A 106 -12.33 1.79 -2.82
CA ARG A 106 -12.67 1.61 -1.41
C ARG A 106 -11.40 1.62 -0.57
N GLY A 107 -11.54 1.86 0.73
CA GLY A 107 -10.43 1.80 1.68
C GLY A 107 -9.94 3.16 2.16
N TYR A 108 -8.89 3.11 2.96
CA TYR A 108 -8.22 4.25 3.57
C TYR A 108 -6.74 3.88 3.78
N VAL A 109 -5.87 4.88 3.82
CA VAL A 109 -4.50 4.71 4.34
C VAL A 109 -4.36 5.47 5.64
N LEU A 110 -3.41 5.05 6.45
CA LEU A 110 -3.07 5.72 7.70
C LEU A 110 -1.89 6.64 7.46
N VAL A 111 -1.99 7.84 8.01
CA VAL A 111 -0.88 8.80 8.08
C VAL A 111 -0.65 9.12 9.54
N ALA A 112 0.60 9.37 9.91
CA ALA A 112 0.97 9.56 11.30
C ALA A 112 1.89 10.76 11.53
N ARG A 113 1.79 11.36 12.71
CA ARG A 113 2.73 12.37 13.18
C ARG A 113 3.17 12.07 14.60
N MET A 114 4.40 12.44 14.90
CA MET A 114 4.91 12.38 16.26
C MET A 114 4.49 13.64 17.04
N LEU A 115 4.06 13.46 18.28
CA LEU A 115 3.64 14.54 19.17
C LEU A 115 4.80 15.09 20.01
N LEU A 116 5.92 14.36 20.12
CA LEU A 116 7.12 14.81 20.81
C LEU A 116 8.07 15.60 19.89
N ARG A 117 8.53 16.76 20.38
CA ARG A 117 9.37 17.74 19.67
C ARG A 117 10.84 17.34 19.44
N ASN A 118 11.22 16.07 19.63
CA ASN A 118 12.59 15.63 19.39
C ASN A 118 12.81 15.23 17.93
N GLN A 119 13.08 16.23 17.08
CA GLN A 119 13.29 16.08 15.63
C GLN A 119 14.31 15.00 15.23
N LYS A 120 15.32 14.73 16.08
CA LYS A 120 16.35 13.70 15.83
C LYS A 120 15.81 12.26 15.91
N MET A 121 14.79 12.00 16.71
CA MET A 121 14.20 10.67 16.88
C MET A 121 13.13 10.37 15.82
N VAL A 122 12.41 11.40 15.38
CA VAL A 122 11.35 11.34 14.34
C VAL A 122 11.88 10.78 13.02
N ILE A 123 13.00 11.32 12.54
CA ILE A 123 13.60 10.89 11.26
C ILE A 123 14.09 9.45 11.39
N SER A 124 14.74 9.09 12.51
CA SER A 124 15.28 7.75 12.72
C SER A 124 14.21 6.65 12.72
N ILE A 125 13.05 6.89 13.32
CA ILE A 125 11.96 5.90 13.38
C ILE A 125 11.26 5.76 12.03
N ILE A 126 10.98 6.87 11.33
CA ILE A 126 10.35 6.82 10.01
C ILE A 126 11.28 6.17 8.97
N HIS A 127 12.57 6.51 8.98
CA HIS A 127 13.55 5.89 8.08
C HIS A 127 13.72 4.40 8.40
N HIS A 128 13.83 4.02 9.68
CA HIS A 128 13.99 2.61 10.05
C HIS A 128 12.78 1.75 9.65
N LEU A 129 11.56 2.27 9.78
CA LEU A 129 10.33 1.57 9.35
C LEU A 129 10.20 1.49 7.82
N THR A 130 10.79 2.44 7.09
CA THR A 130 10.77 2.46 5.62
C THR A 130 11.82 1.51 5.01
N PHE A 131 12.93 1.25 5.71
CA PHE A 131 14.04 0.39 5.23
C PHE A 131 13.94 -1.09 5.65
N GLN A 132 12.94 -1.48 6.44
CA GLN A 132 12.71 -2.87 6.86
C GLN A 132 11.57 -3.57 6.10
N LEU A 133 11.07 -2.96 5.03
CA LEU A 133 10.09 -3.52 4.08
C LEU A 133 10.69 -3.47 2.67
#